data_AF-A0A1I1ANQ3-F1
#
_entry.id   AF-A0A1I1ANQ3-F1
#
_cell.length_a   1.000
_cell.length_b   1.000
_cell.length_c   1.000
_cell.angle_alpha   90.00
_cell.angle_beta   90.00
_cell.angle_gamma   90.00
#
_symmetry.space_group_name_H-M   'P 1'
#
loop_
_entity.id
_entity.type
_entity.pdbx_description
1 polymer ?
#
loop_
_entity_poly.entity_id
_entity_poly.type
_entity_poly.pdbx_seq_one_letter_code
_entity_poly.pdbx_strand_id
1 'polypeptide(L)' 'MNELVGLSLADIQWEDSLLRIRNAKTYRERLVPIQSEMKKQLKKYISIRGVVDSDALFVTIDGTPFVKKVNTTTN' A
#
# COMPACT_ATOMS: atom_id res chain seq x y z
N MET A 1 -8.48 8.42 4.20
CA MET A 1 -7.85 7.30 3.47
C MET A 1 -6.57 7.75 2.75
N ASN A 2 -5.62 8.36 3.47
CA ASN A 2 -4.35 8.84 2.86
C ASN A 2 -3.21 7.84 3.01
N GLU A 3 -3.26 6.93 4.00
CA GLU A 3 -2.13 6.07 4.36
C GLU A 3 -2.08 4.76 3.56
N LEU A 4 -3.18 4.39 2.91
CA LEU A 4 -3.25 3.23 2.01
C LEU A 4 -2.69 3.55 0.62
N VAL A 5 -2.75 4.82 0.24
CA VAL A 5 -2.28 5.35 -1.03
C VAL A 5 -0.81 5.72 -0.86
N GLY A 6 0.08 4.93 -1.49
CA GLY A 6 1.54 5.12 -1.39
C GLY A 6 2.27 4.01 -0.63
N LEU A 7 1.58 2.94 -0.21
CA LEU A 7 2.23 1.71 0.22
C LEU A 7 2.82 0.99 -0.99
N SER A 8 4.06 0.53 -0.84
CA SER A 8 4.75 -0.35 -1.78
C SER A 8 4.78 -1.78 -1.27
N LEU A 9 5.08 -2.74 -2.14
CA LEU A 9 5.29 -4.14 -1.75
C LEU A 9 6.43 -4.28 -0.72
N ALA A 10 7.44 -3.42 -0.78
CA ALA A 10 8.58 -3.40 0.13
C ALA A 10 8.24 -2.91 1.54
N ASP A 11 7.08 -2.25 1.72
CA ASP A 11 6.65 -1.78 3.03
C ASP A 11 6.08 -2.92 3.91
N ILE A 12 5.86 -4.12 3.35
CA ILE A 12 5.38 -5.29 4.11
C ILE A 12 6.57 -6.10 4.64
N GLN A 13 6.68 -6.16 5.97
CA GLN A 13 7.61 -7.03 6.67
C GLN A 13 6.90 -8.33 7.06
N TRP A 14 7.03 -9.35 6.21
CA TRP A 14 6.29 -10.61 6.38
C TRP A 14 6.72 -11.40 7.60
N GLU A 15 8.00 -11.38 7.98
CA GLU A 15 8.51 -12.15 9.11
C GLU A 15 7.92 -11.63 10.42
N ASP A 16 8.06 -10.32 10.65
CA ASP A 16 7.57 -9.65 11.86
C ASP A 16 6.08 -9.34 11.84
N SER A 17 5.42 -9.56 10.69
CA SER A 17 4.01 -9.18 10.47
C SER A 17 3.78 -7.69 10.78
N LEU A 18 4.65 -6.85 10.23
CA LEU A 18 4.59 -5.39 10.36
C LEU A 18 4.38 -4.76 8.97
N LEU A 19 3.61 -3.66 8.95
CA LEU A 19 3.44 -2.80 7.80
C LEU A 19 4.08 -1.44 8.11
N ARG A 20 5.02 -1.02 7.28
CA ARG A 20 5.64 0.30 7.38
C ARG A 20 4.77 1.34 6.68
N ILE A 21 4.28 2.32 7.44
CA ILE A 21 3.52 3.45 6.89
C ILE A 21 4.42 4.67 6.88
N ARG A 22 4.69 5.19 5.68
CA ARG A 22 5.49 6.41 5.45
C ARG A 22 4.57 7.60 5.25
N ASN A 23 4.78 8.68 6.01
CA ASN A 23 4.07 9.94 5.79
C ASN A 23 4.99 10.97 5.14
N ALA A 24 4.83 11.18 3.84
CA ALA A 24 5.64 12.13 3.07
C ALA A 24 5.53 13.58 3.57
N LYS A 25 4.42 13.96 4.23
CA LYS A 25 4.20 15.34 4.68
C LYS A 25 4.95 15.68 5.97
N THR A 26 5.18 14.70 6.83
CA THR A 26 5.79 14.93 8.16
C THR A 26 7.08 14.15 8.37
N TYR A 27 7.58 13.43 7.35
CA TYR A 27 8.74 12.53 7.43
C TYR A 27 8.65 11.50 8.57
N ARG A 28 7.44 11.26 9.09
CA ARG A 28 7.22 10.26 10.14
C ARG A 28 6.94 8.92 9.51
N GLU A 29 7.63 7.91 10.01
CA GLU A 29 7.37 6.51 9.73
C GLU A 29 6.82 5.84 10.99
N ARG A 30 5.92 4.86 10.81
CA ARG A 30 5.49 3.99 11.89
C ARG A 30 5.34 2.56 11.40
N LEU A 31 5.57 1.61 12.30
CA LEU A 31 5.31 0.20 12.07
C LEU A 31 3.96 -0.16 12.67
N VAL A 32 3.08 -0.75 11.87
CA VAL A 32 1.76 -1.19 12.28
C VAL A 32 1.72 -2.72 12.23
N PRO A 33 1.43 -3.41 13.34
CA PRO A 33 1.26 -4.86 13.32
C PRO A 33 0.04 -5.25 12.48
N ILE A 34 0.22 -6.24 11.61
CA ILE A 34 -0.85 -6.86 10.84
C ILE A 34 -1.26 -8.17 11.48
N GLN A 35 -2.56 -8.37 11.61
CA GLN A 35 -3.12 -9.63 12.11
C GLN A 35 -2.89 -10.76 11.10
N SER A 36 -2.87 -12.00 11.60
CA SER A 36 -2.66 -13.19 10.78
C SER A 36 -3.66 -13.33 9.63
N GLU A 37 -4.92 -12.94 9.85
CA GLU A 37 -5.94 -12.95 8.80
C GLU A 37 -5.63 -11.93 7.68
N MET A 38 -5.26 -10.71 8.06
CA MET A 38 -4.86 -9.69 7.09
C MET A 38 -3.63 -10.12 6.28
N LYS A 39 -2.67 -10.78 6.92
CA LYS A 39 -1.48 -11.35 6.25
C LYS A 39 -1.88 -12.37 5.19
N LYS A 40 -2.85 -13.24 5.46
CA LYS A 40 -3.36 -14.21 4.48
C LYS A 40 -4.04 -13.50 3.31
N GLN A 41 -4.90 -12.51 3.59
CA GLN A 41 -5.59 -11.76 2.55
C GLN A 41 -4.62 -10.99 1.65
N LEU A 42 -3.58 -10.37 2.23
CA LEU A 42 -2.55 -9.67 1.45
C LEU A 42 -1.76 -10.62 0.54
N LYS A 43 -1.36 -11.80 1.05
CA LYS A 43 -0.69 -12.81 0.21
C LYS A 43 -1.57 -13.28 -0.93
N LYS A 44 -2.85 -13.55 -0.65
CA LYS A 44 -3.83 -13.92 -1.68
C LYS A 44 -3.99 -12.82 -2.73
N TYR A 45 -4.14 -11.57 -2.28
CA TYR A 45 -4.25 -10.43 -3.17
C TYR A 45 -3.02 -10.28 -4.07
N ILE A 46 -1.80 -10.35 -3.53
CA ILE A 46 -0.55 -10.24 -4.31
C ILE A 46 -0.46 -11.37 -5.35
N SER A 47 -0.89 -12.59 -4.99
CA SER A 47 -0.95 -13.72 -5.92
C SER A 47 -1.93 -13.50 -7.09
N ILE A 48 -3.06 -12.81 -6.84
CA ILE A 48 -4.07 -12.52 -7.87
C ILE A 48 -3.66 -11.29 -8.70
N ARG A 49 -3.10 -10.27 -8.06
CA ARG A 49 -2.56 -9.05 -8.69
C ARG A 49 -1.55 -9.39 -9.78
N GLY A 50 -0.75 -10.44 -9.57
CA GLY A 50 0.25 -10.90 -10.52
C GLY A 50 1.39 -9.90 -10.69
N VAL A 51 2.10 -10.03 -11.80
CA VAL A 51 3.20 -9.13 -12.17
C VAL A 51 2.63 -7.93 -12.90
N VAL A 52 2.86 -6.75 -12.34
CA VAL A 52 2.57 -5.45 -12.97
C VAL A 52 3.82 -4.58 -12.84
N ASP A 53 3.99 -3.65 -13.77
CA ASP A 53 5.12 -2.73 -13.84
C ASP A 53 4.96 -1.58 -12.83
N SER A 54 4.79 -1.95 -11.56
CA SER A 54 4.57 -1.03 -10.45
C SER A 54 4.89 -1.73 -9.13
N ASP A 55 5.58 -1.01 -8.24
CA ASP A 55 5.91 -1.43 -6.89
C ASP A 55 4.78 -1.13 -5.88
N ALA A 56 3.73 -0.43 -6.30
CA ALA A 56 2.61 -0.07 -5.45
C ALA A 56 1.89 -1.32 -4.95
N LEU A 57 1.66 -1.40 -3.63
CA LEU A 57 0.97 -2.51 -3.00
C LEU A 57 -0.41 -2.69 -3.61
N PHE A 58 -1.21 -1.62 -3.63
CA PHE A 58 -2.54 -1.64 -4.23
C PHE A 58 -2.53 -0.99 -5.61
N VAL A 59 -3.10 -1.69 -6.59
CA VAL A 59 -3.27 -1.24 -7.97
C VAL A 59 -4.74 -1.32 -8.41
N THR A 60 -5.09 -0.52 -9.40
CA THR A 60 -6.37 -0.57 -10.11
C THR A 60 -6.44 -1.81 -11.01
N ILE A 61 -7.61 -2.06 -11.61
CA ILE A 61 -7.78 -3.15 -12.57
C ILE A 61 -6.88 -3.00 -13.82
N ASP A 62 -6.50 -1.76 -14.14
CA ASP A 62 -5.60 -1.42 -15.24
C ASP A 62 -4.11 -1.56 -14.84
N GLY A 63 -3.83 -2.05 -13.63
CA GLY A 63 -2.47 -2.24 -13.11
C GLY A 63 -1.77 -0.95 -12.66
N THR A 64 -2.48 0.18 -12.65
CA THR A 64 -1.92 1.47 -12.21
C THR A 64 -2.02 1.63 -10.69
N PRO A 65 -1.08 2.30 -10.01
CA PRO A 65 -1.20 2.58 -8.57
C PRO A 65 -2.51 3.28 -8.23
N PHE A 66 -3.08 2.99 -7.05
CA PHE A 66 -4.11 3.88 -6.52
C PHE A 66 -3.52 5.28 -6.35
N VAL A 67 -4.09 6.26 -7.04
CA VAL A 67 -3.70 7.67 -6.89
C VAL A 67 -4.72 8.36 -5.99
N LYS A 68 -4.25 9.20 -5.08
CA LYS A 68 -5.13 10.09 -4.35
C LYS A 68 -5.74 11.05 -5.37
N LYS A 69 -7.07 11.03 -5.52
CA LYS A 69 -7.77 12.15 -6.18
C LYS A 69 -7.53 13.40 -5.33
N VAL A 70 -6.64 14.27 -5.80
CA VAL A 70 -6.55 15.64 -5.31
C VAL A 70 -7.67 16.37 -6.01
N ASN A 71 -8.70 16.78 -5.26
CA ASN A 71 -9.68 17.73 -5.77
C ASN A 71 -8.96 19.09 -5.87
N THR A 72 -8.27 19.33 -6.98
CA THR A 72 -7.86 20.69 -7.35
C THR A 72 -9.12 21.42 -7.80
N THR A 73 -9.76 22.13 -6.86
CA THR A 73 -10.59 23.27 -7.20
C THR A 73 -9.66 24.33 -7.79
N THR A 74 -9.58 24.35 -9.12
CA THR A 74 -9.03 25.50 -9.85
C THR A 74 -10.10 26.59 -9.86
N ASN A 75 -9.66 27.81 -9.53
CA ASN A 75 -10.40 29.08 -9.37
C ASN A 75 -11.69 29.25 -10.17
#